data_AF-A0A4Y5SJG3-F1
#
_entry.id   AF-A0A4Y5SJG3-F1
#
_cell.length_a   1.000
_cell.length_b   1.000
_cell.length_c   1.000
_cell.angle_alpha   90.00
_cell.angle_beta   90.00
_cell.angle_gamma   90.00
#
_symmetry.space_group_name_H-M   'P 1'
#
loop_
_entity.id
_entity.type
_entity.pdbx_description
1 polymer ?
#
loop_
_entity_poly.entity_id
_entity_poly.type
_entity_poly.pdbx_seq_one_letter_code
_entity_poly.pdbx_strand_id
1 'polypeptide(L)'
;MNNSAMPVGSPVYFEGEIKKVENKPYGIFEYGVVAPDNINEPIIKKHVKSSNGMRTIAPLGKWTGTYFSEEIYNAINYGYKFKIIKGSLFDQANIFEEYVTNLYEIKQSHSKDDPMYLISKLLLNSLYGRFYMSDILFYHNIIDNNELYDYIENYSINEIIPLDTSE
;
A
#
# COMPACT_ATOMS: atom_id res chain seq x y z
N MET A 1 7.95 3.53 -10.51
CA MET A 1 6.84 4.32 -11.10
C MET A 1 7.15 4.82 -12.51
N ASN A 2 8.40 5.18 -12.84
CA ASN A 2 8.75 5.68 -14.19
C ASN A 2 8.43 4.69 -15.32
N ASN A 3 8.95 3.46 -15.22
CA ASN A 3 8.90 2.45 -16.29
C ASN A 3 8.03 1.25 -15.89
N SER A 4 6.96 1.49 -15.15
CA SER A 4 6.09 0.42 -14.66
C SER A 4 4.65 0.82 -14.89
N ALA A 5 3.89 -0.04 -15.58
CA ALA A 5 2.46 0.17 -15.74
C ALA A 5 1.77 0.14 -14.37
N MET A 6 0.80 1.03 -14.19
CA MET A 6 0.07 1.22 -12.95
C MET A 6 -1.41 0.89 -13.14
N PRO A 7 -2.12 0.43 -12.09
CA PRO A 7 -3.56 0.25 -12.17
C PRO A 7 -4.26 1.58 -12.43
N VAL A 8 -5.14 1.59 -13.43
CA VAL A 8 -5.95 2.74 -13.83
C VAL A 8 -7.39 2.28 -14.12
N GLY A 9 -8.29 3.26 -14.25
CA GLY A 9 -9.69 3.00 -14.53
C GLY A 9 -10.48 2.46 -13.34
N SER A 10 -11.72 2.06 -13.61
CA SER A 10 -12.61 1.48 -12.61
C SER A 10 -12.34 -0.02 -12.46
N PRO A 11 -12.23 -0.54 -11.23
CA PRO A 11 -11.98 -1.97 -11.03
C PRO A 11 -13.15 -2.83 -11.49
N VAL A 12 -12.85 -3.98 -12.08
CA VAL A 12 -13.84 -5.01 -12.41
C VAL A 12 -13.68 -6.17 -11.43
N TYR A 13 -14.71 -6.41 -10.61
CA TYR A 13 -14.72 -7.52 -9.66
C TYR A 13 -15.07 -8.84 -10.36
N PHE A 14 -14.42 -9.93 -9.94
CA PHE A 14 -14.76 -11.27 -10.36
C PHE A 14 -14.62 -12.28 -9.21
N GLU A 15 -15.27 -13.43 -9.38
CA GLU A 15 -15.10 -14.62 -8.55
C GLU A 15 -14.98 -15.86 -9.45
N GLY A 16 -14.07 -16.77 -9.10
CA GLY A 16 -13.84 -18.01 -9.86
C GLY A 16 -12.61 -17.97 -10.77
N GLU A 17 -12.64 -18.79 -11.83
CA GLU A 17 -11.46 -19.12 -12.63
C GLU A 17 -11.16 -18.09 -13.73
N ILE A 18 -10.69 -16.90 -13.32
CA ILE A 18 -10.37 -15.79 -14.24
C ILE A 18 -9.38 -16.17 -15.35
N LYS A 19 -8.48 -17.12 -15.09
CA LYS A 19 -7.49 -17.60 -16.07
C LYS A 19 -8.10 -18.25 -17.33
N LYS A 20 -9.39 -18.61 -17.30
CA LYS A 20 -10.12 -19.09 -18.49
C LYS A 20 -10.50 -17.97 -19.45
N VAL A 21 -10.59 -16.74 -18.94
CA VAL A 21 -11.01 -15.54 -19.68
C VAL A 21 -9.81 -14.67 -20.02
N GLU A 22 -8.87 -14.56 -19.09
CA GLU A 22 -7.70 -13.70 -19.21
C GLU A 22 -6.41 -14.44 -18.84
N ASN A 23 -5.43 -14.44 -19.75
CA ASN A 23 -4.21 -15.22 -19.59
C ASN A 23 -3.32 -14.70 -18.43
N LYS A 24 -3.18 -13.37 -18.34
CA LYS A 24 -2.34 -12.69 -17.35
C LYS A 24 -3.15 -11.57 -16.66
N PRO A 25 -4.13 -11.91 -15.80
CA PRO A 25 -5.00 -10.93 -15.16
C PRO A 25 -4.19 -9.92 -14.34
N TYR A 26 -4.48 -8.64 -14.50
CA TYR A 26 -3.77 -7.57 -13.81
C TYR A 26 -4.63 -6.96 -12.72
N GLY A 27 -4.16 -6.97 -11.47
CA GLY A 27 -4.94 -6.42 -10.35
C GLY A 27 -4.60 -7.02 -9.00
N ILE A 28 -5.55 -6.90 -8.07
CA ILE A 28 -5.39 -7.34 -6.68
C ILE A 28 -6.36 -8.49 -6.43
N PHE A 29 -5.82 -9.68 -6.12
CA PHE A 29 -6.62 -10.89 -5.99
C PHE A 29 -6.34 -11.61 -4.68
N GLU A 30 -7.34 -12.37 -4.22
CA GLU A 30 -7.17 -13.38 -3.20
C GLU A 30 -6.61 -14.66 -3.84
N TYR A 31 -5.53 -15.18 -3.26
CA TYR A 31 -4.83 -16.36 -3.72
C TYR A 31 -4.77 -17.43 -2.65
N GLY A 32 -4.95 -18.69 -3.05
CA GLY A 32 -4.36 -19.83 -2.36
C GLY A 32 -2.88 -19.94 -2.77
N VAL A 33 -1.98 -19.78 -1.82
CA VAL A 33 -0.52 -19.77 -2.00
C VAL A 33 0.08 -21.08 -1.50
N VAL A 34 1.05 -21.61 -2.25
CA VAL A 34 1.93 -22.70 -1.83
C VAL A 34 3.37 -22.28 -2.07
N ALA A 35 4.10 -22.00 -1.00
CA ALA A 35 5.54 -21.76 -1.05
C ALA A 35 6.32 -23.09 -1.06
N PRO A 36 7.43 -23.18 -1.80
CA PRO A 36 8.36 -24.29 -1.69
C PRO A 36 8.98 -24.37 -0.28
N ASP A 37 9.25 -25.59 0.17
CA ASP A 37 9.74 -25.84 1.54
C ASP A 37 11.20 -25.41 1.77
N ASN A 38 11.97 -25.14 0.71
CA ASN A 38 13.42 -24.90 0.76
C ASN A 38 13.81 -23.51 0.20
N ILE A 39 12.99 -22.48 0.41
CA ILE A 39 13.37 -21.11 0.06
C ILE A 39 14.12 -20.45 1.23
N ASN A 40 15.37 -20.05 0.98
CA ASN A 40 16.19 -19.33 1.95
C ASN A 40 15.66 -17.92 2.25
N GLU A 41 15.16 -17.22 1.23
CA GLU A 41 14.65 -15.84 1.34
C GLU A 41 13.22 -15.74 0.78
N PRO A 42 12.18 -16.06 1.58
CA PRO A 42 10.80 -16.01 1.12
C PRO A 42 10.36 -14.58 0.83
N ILE A 43 9.82 -14.34 -0.36
CA ILE A 43 9.52 -12.98 -0.83
C ILE A 43 8.07 -12.55 -0.58
N ILE A 44 7.16 -13.50 -0.41
CA ILE A 44 5.76 -13.20 -0.08
C ILE A 44 5.61 -13.06 1.43
N LYS A 45 5.13 -11.89 1.85
CA LYS A 45 4.91 -11.56 3.26
C LYS A 45 3.42 -11.57 3.59
N LYS A 46 3.09 -11.77 4.86
CA LYS A 46 1.74 -11.51 5.36
C LYS A 46 1.78 -10.99 6.78
N HIS A 47 0.74 -10.26 7.13
CA HIS A 47 0.49 -9.86 8.51
C HIS A 47 -0.24 -10.98 9.25
N VAL A 48 0.21 -11.24 10.48
CA VAL A 48 -0.41 -12.19 11.41
C VAL A 48 -0.54 -11.54 12.78
N LYS A 49 -1.69 -11.75 13.41
CA LYS A 49 -1.93 -11.32 14.78
C LYS A 49 -1.22 -12.29 15.73
N SER A 50 -0.31 -11.76 16.53
CA SER A 50 0.39 -12.48 17.61
C SER A 50 -0.12 -11.96 18.97
N SER A 51 0.28 -12.62 20.06
CA SER A 51 0.03 -12.14 21.43
C SER A 51 0.57 -10.73 21.66
N ASN A 52 1.65 -10.37 20.96
CA ASN A 52 2.35 -9.09 21.11
C ASN A 52 1.98 -8.09 19.99
N GLY A 53 0.80 -8.24 19.37
CA GLY A 53 0.31 -7.35 18.32
C GLY A 53 0.49 -7.90 16.90
N MET A 54 0.39 -7.01 15.91
CA MET A 54 0.51 -7.38 14.50
C MET A 54 1.98 -7.59 14.13
N ARG A 55 2.29 -8.72 13.47
CA ARG A 55 3.64 -9.02 12.98
C ARG A 55 3.62 -9.32 11.50
N THR A 56 4.66 -8.91 10.80
CA THR A 56 4.92 -9.31 9.41
C THR A 56 5.78 -10.56 9.41
N ILE A 57 5.31 -11.62 8.75
CA ILE A 57 6.07 -12.86 8.56
C ILE A 57 6.22 -13.16 7.07
N ALA A 58 7.23 -13.95 6.71
CA ALA A 58 7.42 -14.49 5.37
C ALA A 58 7.28 -16.04 5.45
N PRO A 59 6.04 -16.57 5.40
CA PRO A 59 5.78 -17.97 5.70
C PRO A 59 6.20 -18.90 4.56
N LEU A 60 6.49 -20.16 4.92
CA LEU A 60 6.55 -21.29 4.01
C LEU A 60 5.28 -22.13 4.12
N GLY A 61 5.09 -23.09 3.20
CA GLY A 61 3.92 -23.97 3.19
C GLY A 61 2.71 -23.35 2.49
N LYS A 62 1.51 -23.53 3.04
CA LYS A 62 0.23 -23.19 2.39
C LYS A 62 -0.56 -22.16 3.18
N TRP A 63 -1.09 -21.15 2.49
CA TRP A 63 -1.98 -20.16 3.10
C TRP A 63 -2.85 -19.46 2.06
N THR A 64 -3.79 -18.65 2.53
CA THR A 64 -4.55 -17.71 1.70
C THR A 64 -4.14 -16.28 2.02
N GLY A 65 -4.09 -15.42 1.01
CA GLY A 65 -3.84 -13.98 1.17
C GLY A 65 -4.18 -13.17 -0.08
N THR A 66 -4.32 -11.86 0.10
CA THR A 66 -4.62 -10.91 -0.96
C THR A 66 -3.35 -10.20 -1.38
N TYR A 67 -3.04 -10.24 -2.68
CA TYR A 67 -1.76 -9.77 -3.22
C TYR A 67 -1.94 -9.09 -4.57
N PHE A 68 -1.00 -8.22 -4.94
CA PHE A 68 -0.94 -7.66 -6.27
C PHE A 68 -0.40 -8.69 -7.27
N SER A 69 -0.97 -8.72 -8.47
CA SER A 69 -0.69 -9.76 -9.46
C SER A 69 0.76 -9.82 -9.89
N GLU A 70 1.44 -8.68 -10.06
CA GLU A 70 2.84 -8.66 -10.47
C GLU A 70 3.79 -9.19 -9.38
N GLU A 71 3.47 -8.99 -8.09
CA GLU A 71 4.22 -9.62 -6.98
C GLU A 71 4.14 -11.15 -7.08
N ILE A 72 2.96 -11.66 -7.41
CA ILE A 72 2.70 -13.08 -7.56
C ILE A 72 3.38 -13.65 -8.80
N TYR A 73 3.34 -12.92 -9.92
CA TYR A 73 4.05 -13.34 -11.13
C TYR A 73 5.56 -13.42 -10.92
N ASN A 74 6.13 -12.46 -10.17
CA ASN A 74 7.52 -12.56 -9.77
C ASN A 74 7.77 -13.80 -8.89
N ALA A 75 6.92 -14.07 -7.90
CA ALA A 75 7.08 -15.21 -7.01
C ALA A 75 6.97 -16.58 -7.70
N ILE A 76 6.23 -16.70 -8.79
CA ILE A 76 6.19 -17.94 -9.59
C ILE A 76 7.60 -18.32 -10.08
N ASN A 77 8.44 -17.35 -10.42
CA ASN A 77 9.83 -17.60 -10.86
C ASN A 77 10.70 -18.23 -9.76
N TYR A 78 10.29 -18.12 -8.50
CA TYR A 78 10.95 -18.72 -7.33
C TYR A 78 10.29 -20.03 -6.88
N GLY A 79 9.42 -20.61 -7.72
CA GLY A 79 8.81 -21.92 -7.49
C GLY A 79 7.51 -21.90 -6.69
N TYR A 80 7.01 -20.71 -6.31
CA TYR A 80 5.70 -20.60 -5.67
C TYR A 80 4.59 -21.03 -6.62
N LYS A 81 3.56 -21.67 -6.05
CA LYS A 81 2.34 -22.03 -6.78
C LYS A 81 1.17 -21.26 -6.21
N PHE A 82 0.27 -20.84 -7.10
CA PHE A 82 -0.86 -19.99 -6.73
C PHE A 82 -2.13 -20.41 -7.44
N LYS A 83 -3.26 -20.24 -6.75
CA LYS A 83 -4.61 -20.35 -7.31
C LYS A 83 -5.38 -19.07 -7.01
N ILE A 84 -5.83 -18.36 -8.04
CA ILE A 84 -6.71 -17.19 -7.89
C ILE A 84 -8.09 -17.66 -7.44
N ILE A 85 -8.67 -16.98 -6.46
CA ILE A 85 -10.00 -17.28 -5.91
C ILE A 85 -11.01 -16.23 -6.39
N LYS A 86 -10.70 -14.95 -6.16
CA LYS A 86 -11.52 -13.78 -6.51
C LYS A 86 -10.68 -12.51 -6.47
N GLY A 87 -11.21 -11.40 -6.95
CA GLY A 87 -10.59 -10.10 -6.75
C GLY A 87 -11.00 -9.05 -7.77
N SER A 88 -10.17 -8.02 -7.90
CA SER A 88 -10.45 -6.84 -8.73
C SER A 88 -9.40 -6.69 -9.82
N LEU A 89 -9.85 -6.69 -11.06
CA LEU A 89 -9.06 -6.41 -12.26
C LEU A 89 -8.98 -4.91 -12.50
N PHE A 90 -7.87 -4.48 -13.08
CA PHE A 90 -7.63 -3.09 -13.44
C PHE A 90 -7.05 -3.01 -14.85
N ASP A 91 -7.32 -1.90 -15.53
CA ASP A 91 -6.54 -1.51 -16.70
C ASP A 91 -5.14 -1.10 -16.25
N GLN A 92 -4.17 -1.11 -17.18
CA GLN A 92 -2.79 -0.74 -16.88
C GLN A 92 -2.28 0.33 -17.85
N ALA A 93 -1.61 1.35 -17.32
CA ALA A 93 -1.01 2.42 -18.14
C ALA A 93 0.25 3.01 -17.48
N ASN A 94 1.16 3.52 -18.30
CA ASN A 94 2.32 4.30 -17.85
C ASN A 94 1.91 5.75 -17.63
N ILE A 95 1.44 6.08 -16.42
CA ILE A 95 0.88 7.40 -16.12
C ILE A 95 1.84 8.36 -15.39
N PHE A 96 3.04 7.90 -15.00
CA PHE A 96 3.98 8.67 -14.19
C PHE A 96 5.33 8.93 -14.86
N GLU A 97 5.53 8.47 -16.09
CA GLU A 97 6.82 8.57 -16.78
C GLU A 97 7.29 10.02 -16.91
N GLU A 98 6.45 10.90 -17.45
CA GLU A 98 6.78 12.32 -17.62
C GLU A 98 7.02 13.00 -16.26
N TYR A 99 6.13 12.78 -15.28
CA TYR A 99 6.26 13.37 -13.95
C TYR A 99 7.58 12.98 -13.26
N VAL A 100 7.91 11.68 -13.26
CA VAL A 100 9.12 11.18 -12.60
C VAL A 100 10.37 11.63 -13.35
N THR A 101 10.35 11.59 -14.69
CA THR A 101 11.49 12.02 -15.52
C THR A 101 11.80 13.51 -15.27
N ASN A 102 10.80 14.38 -15.38
CA ASN A 102 10.98 15.82 -15.20
C ASN A 102 11.53 16.17 -13.79
N LEU A 103 10.94 15.61 -12.72
CA LEU A 103 11.42 15.88 -11.37
C LEU A 103 12.80 15.26 -11.09
N TYR A 104 13.09 14.11 -11.69
CA TYR A 104 14.40 13.50 -11.57
C TYR A 104 15.47 14.36 -12.25
N GLU A 105 15.20 14.90 -13.43
CA GLU A 105 16.11 15.81 -14.13
C GLU A 105 16.36 17.10 -13.31
N ILE A 106 15.31 17.71 -12.75
CA ILE A 106 15.46 18.89 -11.87
C ILE A 106 16.31 18.53 -10.64
N LYS A 107 16.03 17.40 -10.01
CA LYS A 107 16.83 16.94 -8.86
C LYS A 107 18.31 16.76 -9.24
N GLN A 108 18.60 16.22 -10.41
CA GLN A 108 19.97 15.94 -10.85
C GLN A 108 20.74 17.21 -11.29
N SER A 109 20.04 18.27 -11.71
CA SER A 109 20.65 19.53 -12.12
C SER A 109 21.04 20.46 -10.95
N HIS A 110 20.67 20.11 -9.71
CA HIS A 110 20.95 20.90 -8.52
C HIS A 110 21.86 20.17 -7.52
N SER A 111 22.66 20.92 -6.78
CA SER A 111 23.50 20.37 -5.70
C SER A 111 22.66 19.91 -4.51
N LYS A 112 23.18 19.01 -3.67
CA LYS A 112 22.42 18.49 -2.52
C LYS A 112 22.06 19.55 -1.47
N ASP A 113 22.83 20.64 -1.42
CA ASP A 113 22.61 21.77 -0.51
C ASP A 113 21.60 22.78 -1.06
N ASP A 114 21.18 22.60 -2.32
CA ASP A 114 20.19 23.45 -2.97
C ASP A 114 18.77 23.04 -2.53
N PRO A 115 17.91 24.01 -2.12
CA PRO A 115 16.52 23.73 -1.79
C PRO A 115 15.77 22.99 -2.90
N MET A 116 16.09 23.23 -4.17
CA MET A 116 15.43 22.58 -5.30
C MET A 116 15.70 21.07 -5.34
N TYR A 117 16.92 20.64 -5.00
CA TYR A 117 17.22 19.22 -4.87
C TYR A 117 16.31 18.55 -3.85
N LEU A 118 16.13 19.20 -2.69
CA LEU A 118 15.27 18.69 -1.61
C LEU A 118 13.81 18.65 -2.06
N ILE A 119 13.29 19.74 -2.64
CA ILE A 119 11.90 19.83 -3.11
C ILE A 119 11.61 18.73 -4.14
N SER A 120 12.44 18.58 -5.17
CA SER A 120 12.25 17.55 -6.19
C SER A 120 12.31 16.13 -5.63
N LYS A 121 13.23 15.87 -4.68
CA LYS A 121 13.32 14.58 -3.99
C LYS A 121 12.06 14.29 -3.16
N LEU A 122 11.54 15.29 -2.45
CA LEU A 122 10.32 15.14 -1.66
C LEU A 122 9.13 14.84 -2.57
N LEU A 123 8.94 15.59 -3.65
CA LEU A 123 7.85 15.36 -4.60
C LEU A 123 7.89 13.95 -5.21
N LEU A 124 9.07 13.48 -5.63
CA LEU A 124 9.26 12.11 -6.13
C LEU A 124 8.84 11.04 -5.11
N ASN A 125 9.25 11.22 -3.85
CA ASN A 125 8.96 10.25 -2.79
C ASN A 125 7.53 10.36 -2.25
N SER A 126 6.93 11.54 -2.26
CA SER A 126 5.59 11.76 -1.71
C SER A 126 4.49 11.26 -2.64
N LEU A 127 4.74 11.17 -3.95
CA LEU A 127 3.73 10.82 -4.95
C LEU A 127 2.98 9.52 -4.61
N TYR A 128 3.69 8.42 -4.38
CA TYR A 128 3.04 7.12 -4.13
C TYR A 128 2.21 7.14 -2.84
N GLY A 129 2.68 7.86 -1.81
CA GLY A 129 1.98 8.01 -0.55
C GLY A 129 0.62 8.66 -0.72
N ARG A 130 0.48 9.59 -1.69
CA ARG A 130 -0.77 10.29 -1.97
C ARG A 130 -1.89 9.36 -2.44
N PHE A 131 -1.56 8.28 -3.16
CA PHE A 131 -2.54 7.31 -3.67
C PHE A 131 -3.06 6.32 -2.63
N TYR A 132 -2.41 6.24 -1.46
CA TYR A 132 -2.77 5.32 -0.38
C TYR A 132 -3.04 6.04 0.95
N MET A 133 -3.42 7.32 0.87
CA MET A 133 -3.81 8.07 2.07
C MET A 133 -5.16 7.58 2.58
N SER A 134 -5.30 7.54 3.90
CA SER A 134 -6.58 7.30 4.54
C SER A 134 -7.53 8.45 4.21
N ASP A 135 -8.75 8.13 3.79
CA ASP A 135 -9.83 9.12 3.63
C ASP A 135 -10.34 9.64 4.99
N ILE A 136 -9.99 8.95 6.09
CA ILE A 136 -10.30 9.37 7.45
C ILE A 136 -9.29 10.45 7.86
N LEU A 137 -9.80 11.68 8.05
CA LEU A 137 -9.05 12.81 8.58
C LEU A 137 -9.41 13.01 10.05
N PHE A 138 -8.39 13.00 10.90
CA PHE A 138 -8.54 13.35 12.31
C PHE A 138 -8.20 14.81 12.50
N TYR A 139 -9.04 15.52 13.26
CA TYR A 139 -8.80 16.88 13.70
C TYR A 139 -8.39 16.85 15.16
N HIS A 140 -7.29 17.54 15.47
CA HIS A 140 -6.83 17.72 16.84
C HIS A 140 -7.23 19.12 17.28
N ASN A 141 -8.14 19.20 18.26
CA ASN A 141 -8.54 20.46 18.88
C ASN A 141 -8.05 20.45 20.33
N ILE A 142 -7.47 21.58 20.75
CA ILE A 142 -7.17 21.85 22.15
C ILE A 142 -8.37 22.64 22.67
N ILE A 143 -9.00 22.12 23.72
CA ILE A 143 -10.23 22.65 24.28
C ILE A 143 -10.09 22.81 25.80
N ASP A 144 -10.88 23.70 26.38
CA ASP A 144 -11.03 23.74 27.83
C ASP A 144 -11.92 22.59 28.32
N ASN A 145 -11.69 22.12 29.55
CA ASN A 145 -12.48 21.02 30.14
C ASN A 145 -14.00 21.27 30.14
N ASN A 146 -14.41 22.53 30.19
CA ASN A 146 -15.81 22.91 30.19
C ASN A 146 -16.49 22.69 28.82
N GLU A 147 -15.72 22.63 27.74
CA GLU A 147 -16.23 22.44 26.36
C GLU A 147 -16.26 20.95 25.95
N LEU A 148 -15.74 20.05 26.80
CA LEU A 148 -15.59 18.63 26.45
C LEU A 148 -16.92 17.96 26.12
N TYR A 149 -17.97 18.22 26.90
CA TYR A 149 -19.29 17.62 26.66
C TYR A 149 -19.89 18.08 25.33
N ASP A 150 -19.75 19.36 25.00
CA ASP A 150 -20.20 19.90 23.71
C ASP A 150 -19.48 19.22 22.54
N TYR A 151 -18.18 18.92 22.67
CA TYR A 151 -17.44 18.20 21.65
C TYR A 151 -17.85 16.72 21.51
N ILE A 152 -18.09 16.04 22.63
CA ILE A 152 -18.55 14.64 22.62
C ILE A 152 -19.93 14.52 21.97
N GLU A 153 -20.81 15.52 22.16
CA GLU A 153 -22.15 15.52 21.56
C GLU A 153 -22.11 15.76 20.04
N ASN A 154 -21.19 16.60 19.57
CA ASN A 154 -21.16 17.05 18.17
C ASN A 154 -20.18 16.27 17.28
N TYR A 155 -19.20 15.56 17.85
CA TYR A 155 -18.13 14.91 17.09
C TYR A 155 -17.88 13.47 17.53
N SER A 156 -17.43 12.63 16.60
CA SER A 156 -16.89 11.31 16.94
C SER A 156 -15.47 11.46 17.47
N ILE A 157 -15.29 11.21 18.77
CA ILE A 157 -14.01 11.35 19.44
C ILE A 157 -13.21 10.06 19.33
N ASN A 158 -12.04 10.12 18.71
CA ASN A 158 -11.12 8.99 18.58
C ASN A 158 -10.25 8.81 19.84
N GLU A 159 -9.74 9.91 20.38
CA GLU A 159 -8.83 9.92 21.52
C GLU A 159 -8.94 11.23 22.28
N ILE A 160 -8.87 11.18 23.61
CA ILE A 160 -8.76 12.34 24.48
C ILE A 160 -7.41 12.25 25.17
N ILE A 161 -6.56 13.26 24.99
CA ILE A 161 -5.24 13.35 25.61
C ILE A 161 -5.31 14.47 26.65
N PRO A 162 -5.32 14.16 27.96
CA PRO A 162 -5.23 15.17 28.99
C PRO A 162 -3.89 15.91 28.88
N LEU A 163 -3.94 17.23 28.71
CA LEU A 163 -2.77 18.10 28.77
C LEU A 163 -2.58 18.49 30.24
N ASP A 164 -1.99 17.59 31.02
CA ASP A 164 -1.72 17.85 32.43
C ASP A 164 -0.78 19.05 32.56
N THR A 165 -1.18 20.03 33.39
CA THR A 165 -0.32 21.09 33.90
C THR A 165 -0.08 20.86 35.40
N SER A 166 0.47 19.69 35.74
CA SER A 166 0.83 19.36 37.12
C SER A 166 2.22 18.72 37.18
N GLU A 167 3.20 19.54 37.59
CA GLU A 167 4.10 19.15 38.67
C GLU A 167 3.34 19.14 40.01
#